data_AF-A0A0K6FUK2-F1
#
_entry.id   AF-A0A0K6FUK2-F1
#
_cell.length_a   1.000
_cell.length_b   1.000
_cell.length_c   1.000
_cell.angle_alpha   90.00
_cell.angle_beta   90.00
_cell.angle_gamma   90.00
#
_symmetry.space_group_name_H-M   'P 1'
#
loop_
_entity.id
_entity.type
_entity.pdbx_description
1 polymer ?
#
loop_
_entity_poly.entity_id
_entity_poly.type
_entity_poly.pdbx_seq_one_letter_code
_entity_poly.pdbx_strand_id
1 'polypeptide(L)'
;MSHSTEFQSLNTITDAKFNELYEAHGKPSELDDAFLTKYFKSLEGSVSEQKLSTPTKSTLDFSPNAPTPLVALSAGSDIIFIVHQFPSDRHIPGLSQVIGTLEMGAPFYYELKNTIFDFVRLKITPNDQTYDRIEFVSYRPCKIPELKGTCTVVRFETKKPVDE
;
A
#
# COMPACT_ATOMS: atom_id res chain seq x y z
N MET A 1 26.51 -11.53 3.46
CA MET A 1 25.36 -12.11 2.72
C MET A 1 24.15 -12.30 3.65
N SER A 2 23.83 -11.34 4.53
CA SER A 2 22.87 -11.56 5.64
C SER A 2 21.56 -10.75 5.56
N HIS A 3 21.50 -9.73 4.72
CA HIS A 3 20.40 -8.74 4.74
C HIS A 3 19.19 -9.13 3.88
N SER A 4 19.35 -10.03 2.91
CA SER A 4 18.22 -10.57 2.13
C SER A 4 17.28 -11.42 2.99
N THR A 5 17.81 -12.02 4.07
CA THR A 5 17.05 -12.85 5.02
C THR A 5 16.19 -12.00 5.97
N GLU A 6 16.63 -10.80 6.31
CA GLU A 6 15.91 -9.87 7.21
C GLU A 6 14.69 -9.23 6.52
N PHE A 7 14.79 -8.92 5.22
CA PHE A 7 13.64 -8.41 4.45
C PHE A 7 12.60 -9.51 4.17
N GLN A 8 13.05 -10.73 3.90
CA GLN A 8 12.16 -11.88 3.75
C GLN A 8 11.44 -12.23 5.06
N SER A 9 12.15 -12.18 6.19
CA SER A 9 11.53 -12.42 7.51
C SER A 9 10.47 -11.37 7.85
N LEU A 10 10.65 -10.11 7.42
CA LEU A 10 9.66 -9.07 7.66
C LEU A 10 8.36 -9.28 6.87
N ASN A 11 8.45 -9.69 5.60
CA ASN A 11 7.27 -10.01 4.81
C ASN A 11 6.47 -11.15 5.46
N THR A 12 7.18 -12.17 5.97
CA THR A 12 6.57 -13.24 6.75
C THR A 12 5.94 -12.73 8.05
N ILE A 13 6.60 -11.84 8.80
CA ILE A 13 6.06 -11.24 10.02
C ILE A 13 4.80 -10.40 9.73
N THR A 14 4.81 -9.61 8.66
CA THR A 14 3.64 -8.80 8.30
C THR A 14 2.47 -9.67 7.89
N ASP A 15 2.72 -10.71 7.07
CA ASP A 15 1.71 -11.68 6.66
C ASP A 15 1.15 -12.44 7.87
N ALA A 16 2.01 -12.81 8.82
CA ALA A 16 1.61 -13.45 10.07
C ALA A 16 0.74 -12.53 10.96
N LYS A 17 1.12 -11.25 11.13
CA LYS A 17 0.32 -10.27 11.90
C LYS A 17 -1.06 -10.04 11.27
N PHE A 18 -1.12 -9.94 9.94
CA PHE A 18 -2.39 -9.84 9.24
C PHE A 18 -3.25 -11.08 9.49
N ASN A 19 -2.65 -12.27 9.36
CA ASN A 19 -3.34 -13.54 9.58
C ASN A 19 -3.87 -13.70 11.00
N GLU A 20 -3.03 -13.43 12.01
CA GLU A 20 -3.42 -13.48 13.42
C GLU A 20 -4.61 -12.56 13.70
N LEU A 21 -4.56 -11.32 13.18
CA LEU A 21 -5.66 -10.37 13.35
C LEU A 21 -6.94 -10.83 12.63
N TYR A 22 -6.81 -11.35 11.41
CA TYR A 22 -7.93 -11.84 10.60
C TYR A 22 -8.64 -13.02 11.28
N GLU A 23 -7.88 -13.99 11.77
CA GLU A 23 -8.39 -15.13 12.54
C GLU A 23 -9.06 -14.66 13.84
N ALA A 24 -8.44 -13.73 14.58
CA ALA A 24 -9.00 -13.19 15.82
C ALA A 24 -10.32 -12.42 15.65
N HIS A 25 -10.60 -11.89 14.45
CA HIS A 25 -11.87 -11.23 14.11
C HIS A 25 -12.87 -12.17 13.42
N GLY A 26 -12.63 -13.49 13.46
CA GLY A 26 -13.58 -14.47 12.94
C GLY A 26 -13.60 -14.56 11.41
N LYS A 27 -12.51 -14.20 10.74
CA LYS A 27 -12.34 -14.30 9.28
C LYS A 27 -13.41 -13.52 8.51
N PRO A 28 -13.50 -12.19 8.73
CA PRO A 28 -14.54 -11.39 8.14
C PRO A 28 -14.44 -11.40 6.60
N SER A 29 -15.59 -11.48 5.91
CA SER A 29 -15.63 -11.47 4.44
C SER A 29 -15.25 -10.12 3.82
N GLU A 30 -15.32 -9.04 4.61
CA GLU A 30 -14.87 -7.70 4.26
C GLU A 30 -14.14 -7.09 5.47
N LEU A 31 -13.09 -6.32 5.22
CA LEU A 31 -12.37 -5.59 6.26
C LEU A 31 -12.98 -4.20 6.38
N ASP A 32 -13.12 -3.70 7.60
CA ASP A 32 -13.52 -2.33 7.87
C ASP A 32 -12.32 -1.45 8.23
N ASP A 33 -12.56 -0.14 8.34
CA ASP A 33 -11.55 0.84 8.74
C ASP A 33 -10.92 0.47 10.09
N ALA A 34 -11.70 -0.09 11.03
CA ALA A 34 -11.25 -0.43 12.37
C ALA A 34 -10.25 -1.59 12.35
N PHE A 35 -10.54 -2.64 11.59
CA PHE A 35 -9.65 -3.78 11.37
C PHE A 35 -8.34 -3.32 10.75
N LEU A 36 -8.40 -2.58 9.63
CA LEU A 36 -7.21 -2.14 8.91
C LEU A 36 -6.39 -1.14 9.72
N THR A 37 -7.03 -0.26 10.49
CA THR A 37 -6.34 0.63 11.43
C THR A 37 -5.61 -0.17 12.52
N LYS A 38 -6.24 -1.20 13.09
CA LYS A 38 -5.60 -2.06 14.10
C LYS A 38 -4.45 -2.87 13.50
N TYR A 39 -4.62 -3.35 12.27
CA TYR A 39 -3.57 -4.01 11.51
C TYR A 39 -2.36 -3.08 11.34
N PHE A 40 -2.54 -1.88 10.79
CA PHE A 40 -1.42 -0.97 10.58
C PHE A 40 -0.78 -0.53 11.90
N LYS A 41 -1.57 -0.27 12.95
CA LYS A 41 -1.05 -0.04 14.31
C LYS A 41 -0.14 -1.15 14.82
N SER A 42 -0.44 -2.40 14.50
CA SER A 42 0.41 -3.52 14.88
C SER A 42 1.78 -3.50 14.18
N LEU A 43 1.91 -2.80 13.06
CA LEU A 43 3.16 -2.66 12.31
C LEU A 43 4.03 -1.51 12.85
N GLU A 44 3.45 -0.59 13.61
CA GLU A 44 4.12 0.60 14.16
C GLU A 44 5.16 0.23 15.22
N GLY A 45 4.90 -0.80 16.04
CA GLY A 45 5.84 -1.30 17.04
C GLY A 45 7.14 -1.89 16.48
N SER A 46 7.31 -1.89 15.15
CA SER A 46 8.48 -2.40 14.45
C SER A 46 9.36 -1.29 13.83
N VAL A 47 9.00 0.00 13.96
CA VAL A 47 9.78 1.13 13.43
C VAL A 47 10.02 2.15 14.55
N SER A 48 11.28 2.37 14.90
CA SER A 48 11.67 3.00 16.18
C SER A 48 11.34 4.48 16.30
N GLU A 49 11.21 5.24 15.20
CA GLU A 49 11.07 6.70 15.27
C GLU A 49 10.35 7.22 14.03
N GLN A 50 9.04 7.55 14.13
CA GLN A 50 8.41 8.72 13.48
C GLN A 50 6.88 8.77 13.66
N LYS A 51 6.33 9.99 13.55
CA LYS A 51 4.89 10.28 13.52
C LYS A 51 4.26 9.67 12.27
N LEU A 52 3.63 8.53 12.44
CA LEU A 52 2.87 7.89 11.38
C LEU A 52 1.62 8.71 11.07
N SER A 53 1.38 8.97 9.79
CA SER A 53 0.09 9.48 9.34
C SER A 53 -0.98 8.43 9.65
N THR A 54 -2.12 8.86 10.18
CA THR A 54 -3.28 7.98 10.35
C THR A 54 -3.59 7.26 9.03
N PRO A 55 -3.93 5.96 9.05
CA PRO A 55 -4.29 5.27 7.84
C PRO A 55 -5.42 6.02 7.12
N THR A 56 -5.29 6.16 5.81
CA THR A 56 -6.14 7.02 4.99
C THR A 56 -6.90 6.18 3.98
N LYS A 57 -8.19 6.50 3.79
CA LYS A 57 -9.02 5.89 2.75
C LYS A 57 -8.38 6.13 1.40
N SER A 58 -8.19 5.03 0.68
CA SER A 58 -7.50 5.06 -0.60
C SER A 58 -8.16 4.13 -1.61
N THR A 59 -7.90 4.38 -2.88
CA THR A 59 -8.35 3.53 -3.98
C THR A 59 -7.14 3.19 -4.84
N LEU A 60 -7.00 1.91 -5.19
CA LEU A 60 -6.16 1.50 -6.31
C LEU A 60 -6.99 1.66 -7.59
N ASP A 61 -6.56 2.57 -8.45
CA ASP A 61 -7.17 2.84 -9.75
C ASP A 61 -6.31 2.20 -10.85
N PHE A 62 -6.89 1.34 -11.69
CA PHE A 62 -6.19 0.68 -12.81
C PHE A 62 -6.49 1.32 -14.17
N SER A 63 -7.22 2.43 -14.22
CA SER A 63 -7.78 2.97 -15.47
C SER A 63 -6.72 3.32 -16.53
N PRO A 64 -6.98 3.04 -17.81
CA PRO A 64 -6.02 3.21 -18.90
C PRO A 64 -5.92 4.66 -19.42
N ASN A 65 -6.79 5.58 -18.98
CA ASN A 65 -6.99 6.90 -19.61
C ASN A 65 -6.09 8.04 -19.06
N ALA A 66 -5.02 7.72 -18.35
CA ALA A 66 -4.11 8.74 -17.81
C ALA A 66 -2.85 8.92 -18.68
N PRO A 67 -2.33 10.16 -18.85
CA PRO A 67 -1.16 10.47 -19.69
C PRO A 67 0.16 9.88 -19.17
N THR A 68 0.15 9.18 -18.03
CA THR A 68 1.25 8.37 -17.50
C THR A 68 0.69 7.05 -16.96
N PRO A 69 1.50 5.97 -16.90
CA PRO A 69 1.05 4.66 -16.44
C PRO A 69 0.63 4.70 -14.98
N LEU A 70 -0.64 4.47 -14.62
CA LEU A 70 -1.11 4.82 -13.28
C LEU A 70 -1.94 3.73 -12.59
N VAL A 71 -1.28 2.89 -11.78
CA VAL A 71 -1.86 2.48 -10.49
C VAL A 71 -1.71 3.66 -9.53
N ALA A 72 -2.76 4.45 -9.39
CA ALA A 72 -2.79 5.55 -8.43
C ALA A 72 -3.17 5.02 -7.06
N LEU A 73 -2.40 5.40 -6.04
CA LEU A 73 -2.88 5.37 -4.66
C LEU A 73 -3.26 6.80 -4.28
N SER A 74 -4.57 7.08 -4.27
CA SER A 74 -5.10 8.38 -3.86
C SER A 74 -5.49 8.34 -2.39
N ALA A 75 -5.12 9.36 -1.62
CA ALA A 75 -5.48 9.52 -0.22
C ALA A 75 -6.02 10.94 -0.03
N GLY A 76 -7.35 11.10 -0.01
CA GLY A 76 -7.98 12.41 -0.13
C GLY A 76 -7.76 13.02 -1.52
N SER A 77 -7.13 14.21 -1.58
CA SER A 77 -6.81 14.95 -2.81
C SER A 77 -5.44 14.63 -3.41
N ASP A 78 -4.62 13.86 -2.70
CA ASP A 78 -3.21 13.67 -3.02
C ASP A 78 -3.01 12.29 -3.66
N ILE A 79 -2.39 12.26 -4.83
CA ILE A 79 -1.89 11.01 -5.43
C ILE A 79 -0.47 10.81 -4.90
N ILE A 80 -0.25 9.64 -4.29
CA ILE A 80 1.02 9.31 -3.61
C ILE A 80 1.92 8.47 -4.53
N PHE A 81 1.33 7.76 -5.49
CA PHE A 81 2.03 6.70 -6.21
C PHE A 81 1.57 6.51 -7.65
N ILE A 82 2.51 6.12 -8.53
CA ILE A 82 2.30 5.85 -9.95
C ILE A 82 3.02 4.55 -10.34
N VAL A 83 2.29 3.59 -10.93
CA VAL A 83 2.85 2.33 -11.50
C VAL A 83 2.23 1.95 -12.85
N HIS A 84 2.96 1.14 -13.62
CA HIS A 84 2.64 0.56 -14.93
C HIS A 84 1.14 0.40 -15.28
N GLN A 85 0.77 0.71 -16.53
CA GLN A 85 -0.62 0.61 -17.00
C GLN A 85 -1.18 -0.79 -16.86
N PHE A 86 -2.45 -0.86 -16.47
CA PHE A 86 -3.25 -2.06 -16.58
C PHE A 86 -4.42 -1.81 -17.52
N PRO A 87 -4.73 -2.73 -18.45
CA PRO A 87 -5.92 -2.60 -19.28
C PRO A 87 -7.16 -3.02 -18.46
N SER A 88 -7.51 -2.24 -17.43
CA SER A 88 -8.68 -2.54 -16.59
C SER A 88 -9.26 -1.28 -15.95
N ASP A 89 -10.56 -1.05 -16.10
CA ASP A 89 -11.28 0.08 -15.45
C ASP A 89 -11.64 -0.21 -13.99
N ARG A 90 -10.83 -1.03 -13.30
CA ARG A 90 -11.11 -1.46 -11.93
C ARG A 90 -10.64 -0.41 -10.94
N HIS A 91 -11.50 -0.16 -9.96
CA HIS A 91 -11.21 0.67 -8.80
C HIS A 91 -11.35 -0.21 -7.55
N ILE A 92 -10.28 -0.38 -6.79
CA ILE A 92 -10.26 -1.23 -5.60
C ILE A 92 -10.13 -0.34 -4.37
N PRO A 93 -11.20 -0.13 -3.60
CA PRO A 93 -11.16 0.69 -2.39
C PRO A 93 -10.49 -0.07 -1.25
N GLY A 94 -9.83 0.68 -0.38
CA GLY A 94 -9.13 0.16 0.79
C GLY A 94 -8.60 1.26 1.68
N LEU A 95 -7.61 0.88 2.48
CA LEU A 95 -6.94 1.78 3.42
C LEU A 95 -5.44 1.69 3.16
N SER A 96 -4.76 2.84 3.18
CA SER A 96 -3.32 2.91 3.05
C SER A 96 -2.66 3.62 4.21
N GLN A 97 -1.40 3.30 4.46
CA GLN A 97 -0.58 3.96 5.46
C GLN A 97 0.86 4.05 5.00
N VAL A 98 1.48 5.21 5.27
CA VAL A 98 2.93 5.39 5.22
C VAL A 98 3.50 4.92 6.56
N ILE A 99 4.48 4.03 6.49
CA ILE A 99 5.20 3.46 7.63
C ILE A 99 6.65 3.90 7.51
N GLY A 100 7.17 4.63 8.48
CA GLY A 100 8.53 5.18 8.45
C GLY A 100 8.68 6.46 7.61
N THR A 101 9.91 6.74 7.15
CA THR A 101 10.26 7.93 6.38
C THR A 101 10.45 7.59 4.91
N LEU A 102 9.84 8.36 4.00
CA LEU A 102 10.05 8.15 2.57
C LEU A 102 10.64 9.41 1.93
N GLU A 103 11.73 9.22 1.20
CA GLU A 103 12.33 10.28 0.39
C GLU A 103 11.56 10.43 -0.93
N MET A 104 10.95 11.60 -1.14
CA MET A 104 10.21 11.90 -2.37
C MET A 104 11.15 11.93 -3.58
N GLY A 105 10.72 11.36 -4.71
CA GLY A 105 11.52 11.34 -5.93
C GLY A 105 12.62 10.25 -5.97
N ALA A 106 12.87 9.55 -4.86
CA ALA A 106 13.76 8.39 -4.84
C ALA A 106 13.14 7.20 -5.61
N PRO A 107 13.96 6.25 -6.10
CA PRO A 107 13.47 5.00 -6.67
C PRO A 107 12.94 4.06 -5.58
N PHE A 108 11.75 3.51 -5.82
CA PHE A 108 11.10 2.52 -4.97
C PHE A 108 10.89 1.22 -5.75
N TYR A 109 10.71 0.13 -5.01
CA TYR A 109 10.16 -1.12 -5.51
C TYR A 109 8.70 -1.24 -5.09
N TYR A 110 7.90 -1.86 -5.94
CA TYR A 110 6.55 -2.24 -5.55
C TYR A 110 6.29 -3.73 -5.72
N GLU A 111 5.41 -4.25 -4.88
CA GLU A 111 4.82 -5.57 -4.98
C GLU A 111 3.30 -5.42 -4.81
N LEU A 112 2.55 -5.76 -5.85
CA LEU A 112 1.11 -5.85 -5.84
C LEU A 112 0.73 -7.33 -5.93
N LYS A 113 0.00 -7.86 -4.95
CA LYS A 113 -0.43 -9.26 -4.92
C LYS A 113 -1.70 -9.45 -4.12
N ASN A 114 -2.30 -10.62 -4.25
CA ASN A 114 -3.29 -11.09 -3.29
C ASN A 114 -2.59 -11.63 -2.03
N THR A 115 -3.14 -11.34 -0.85
CA THR A 115 -2.71 -11.91 0.43
C THR A 115 -3.32 -13.29 0.66
N ILE A 116 -3.01 -13.93 1.80
CA ILE A 116 -3.47 -15.29 2.18
C ILE A 116 -5.00 -15.47 2.10
N PHE A 117 -5.78 -14.39 2.08
CA PHE A 117 -7.25 -14.42 2.01
C PHE A 117 -7.83 -13.61 0.84
N ASP A 118 -7.10 -13.57 -0.28
CA ASP A 118 -7.52 -12.90 -1.53
C ASP A 118 -7.71 -11.37 -1.44
N PHE A 119 -7.43 -10.73 -0.29
CA PHE A 119 -7.36 -9.27 -0.21
C PHE A 119 -6.17 -8.75 -1.00
N VAL A 120 -6.38 -7.67 -1.73
CA VAL A 120 -5.34 -7.00 -2.51
C VAL A 120 -4.43 -6.24 -1.57
N ARG A 121 -3.12 -6.44 -1.73
CA ARG A 121 -2.10 -5.71 -1.01
C ARG A 121 -1.07 -5.14 -1.96
N LEU A 122 -0.85 -3.84 -1.84
CA LEU A 122 0.23 -3.13 -2.50
C LEU A 122 1.24 -2.74 -1.44
N LYS A 123 2.51 -3.09 -1.66
CA LYS A 123 3.66 -2.63 -0.89
C LYS A 123 4.55 -1.80 -1.79
N ILE A 124 5.01 -0.66 -1.29
CA ILE A 124 5.98 0.20 -1.97
C ILE A 124 7.11 0.45 -0.98
N THR A 125 8.30 -0.04 -1.27
CA THR A 125 9.46 -0.05 -0.37
C THR A 125 10.65 0.65 -1.03
N PRO A 126 11.42 1.48 -0.29
CA PRO A 126 12.66 2.06 -0.79
C PRO A 126 13.70 0.96 -1.09
N ASN A 127 14.70 1.30 -1.93
CA ASN A 127 15.82 0.40 -2.26
C ASN A 127 16.93 0.40 -1.19
N ASP A 128 16.71 1.06 -0.06
CA ASP A 128 17.71 1.19 1.01
C ASP A 128 17.63 0.08 2.08
N GLN A 129 16.78 -0.93 1.85
CA GLN A 129 16.57 -2.08 2.75
C GLN A 129 16.05 -1.67 4.14
N THR A 130 15.46 -0.48 4.27
CA THR A 130 14.77 -0.06 5.49
C THR A 130 13.41 -0.75 5.64
N TYR A 131 12.79 -0.57 6.82
CA TYR A 131 11.42 -1.02 7.10
C TYR A 131 10.35 -0.07 6.56
N ASP A 132 10.79 1.04 5.96
CA ASP A 132 9.92 2.12 5.54
C ASP A 132 9.14 1.69 4.30
N ARG A 133 7.86 2.03 4.23
CA ARG A 133 6.99 1.64 3.10
C ARG A 133 5.70 2.43 3.05
N ILE A 134 5.11 2.53 1.86
CA ILE A 134 3.67 2.71 1.73
C ILE A 134 3.04 1.33 1.60
N GLU A 135 1.96 1.11 2.34
CA GLU A 135 1.19 -0.12 2.26
C GLU A 135 -0.29 0.18 2.08
N PHE A 136 -0.94 -0.53 1.16
CA PHE A 136 -2.39 -0.51 0.94
C PHE A 136 -2.96 -1.91 1.10
N VAL A 137 -4.17 -2.00 1.67
CA VAL A 137 -4.96 -3.22 1.75
C VAL A 137 -6.41 -2.93 1.33
N SER A 138 -6.99 -3.76 0.46
CA SER A 138 -8.38 -3.61 0.03
C SER A 138 -9.38 -4.00 1.12
N TYR A 139 -10.56 -3.37 1.12
CA TYR A 139 -11.65 -3.76 2.02
C TYR A 139 -12.28 -5.11 1.65
N ARG A 140 -12.19 -5.50 0.38
CA ARG A 140 -12.83 -6.72 -0.14
C ARG A 140 -11.81 -7.62 -0.83
N PRO A 141 -12.00 -8.95 -0.78
CA PRO A 141 -11.25 -9.88 -1.61
C PRO A 141 -11.49 -9.57 -3.09
N CYS A 142 -10.43 -9.54 -3.89
CA CYS A 142 -10.54 -9.30 -5.32
C CYS A 142 -9.34 -9.90 -6.05
N LYS A 143 -9.56 -10.75 -7.03
CA LYS A 143 -8.46 -11.30 -7.83
C LYS A 143 -7.86 -10.24 -8.74
N ILE A 144 -6.56 -10.10 -8.61
CA ILE A 144 -5.73 -9.23 -9.43
C ILE A 144 -4.51 -10.02 -9.94
N PRO A 145 -3.85 -9.57 -11.00
CA PRO A 145 -2.55 -10.11 -11.36
C PRO A 145 -1.50 -9.69 -10.33
N GLU A 146 -0.59 -10.61 -10.02
CA GLU A 146 0.59 -10.28 -9.22
C GLU A 146 1.59 -9.48 -10.07
N LEU A 147 2.08 -8.38 -9.52
CA LEU A 147 3.01 -7.48 -10.20
C LEU A 147 4.14 -7.08 -9.27
N LYS A 148 5.34 -6.95 -9.84
CA LYS A 148 6.51 -6.38 -9.17
C LYS A 148 7.26 -5.49 -10.13
N GLY A 149 7.88 -4.45 -9.63
CA GLY A 149 8.68 -3.55 -10.46
C GLY A 149 9.27 -2.41 -9.66
N THR A 150 9.76 -1.41 -10.39
CA THR A 150 10.25 -0.16 -9.84
C THR A 150 9.29 0.99 -10.15
N CYS A 151 9.34 2.01 -9.31
CA CYS A 151 8.44 3.14 -9.32
C CYS A 151 9.10 4.34 -8.66
N THR A 152 8.46 5.49 -8.79
CA THR A 152 8.87 6.72 -8.10
C THR A 152 7.66 7.23 -7.33
N VAL A 153 7.84 7.52 -6.05
CA VAL A 153 6.82 8.16 -5.22
C VAL A 153 6.82 9.64 -5.55
N VAL A 154 5.69 10.13 -6.03
CA VAL A 154 5.48 11.52 -6.44
C VAL A 154 4.17 11.98 -5.81
N ARG A 155 4.20 13.15 -5.17
CA ARG A 155 3.00 13.77 -4.62
C ARG A 155 2.41 14.66 -5.70
N PHE A 156 1.22 14.31 -6.19
CA PHE A 156 0.45 15.27 -6.98
C PHE A 156 -0.46 16.02 -6.03
N GLU A 157 -0.18 17.30 -5.83
CA GLU A 157 -1.23 18.22 -5.44
C GLU A 157 -2.22 18.24 -6.62
N THR A 158 -3.46 17.80 -6.41
CA THR A 158 -4.52 18.15 -7.36
C THR A 158 -4.55 19.67 -7.39
N LYS A 159 -4.22 20.26 -8.55
CA LYS A 159 -4.38 21.70 -8.74
C LYS A 159 -5.77 22.06 -8.24
N LYS A 160 -5.86 23.03 -7.32
CA LYS A 160 -7.14 23.69 -7.00
C LYS A 160 -7.83 23.99 -8.33
N PRO A 161 -9.15 23.79 -8.45
CA PRO A 161 -9.87 24.37 -9.57
C PRO A 161 -9.49 25.84 -9.59
N VAL A 162 -8.97 26.29 -10.73
CA VAL A 162 -8.81 27.71 -10.99
C VAL A 162 -10.24 28.20 -11.07
N ASP A 163 -10.73 28.82 -10.00
CA ASP A 163 -11.98 29.56 -10.03
C ASP A 163 -11.79 30.66 -11.09
N GLU A 164 -12.42 30.49 -12.26
CA GLU A 164 -12.69 31.56 -13.23
C GLU A 164 -13.98 32.29 -12.84
#